data_AF-A0A5R8QB04-F1
#
_entry.id   AF-A0A5R8QB04-F1
#
_cell.length_a   1.000
_cell.length_b   1.000
_cell.length_c   1.000
_cell.angle_alpha   90.00
_cell.angle_beta   90.00
_cell.angle_gamma   90.00
#
_symmetry.space_group_name_H-M   'P 1'
#
loop_
_entity.id
_entity.type
_entity.pdbx_description
1 polymer ?
#
loop_
_entity_poly.entity_id
_entity_poly.type
_entity_poly.pdbx_seq_one_letter_code
_entity_poly.pdbx_strand_id
1 'polypeptide(L)'
;MSDQPKQRTYSPLVGPAQTPPDVVSFLYSEPTAPPLTLALIERGQQRFRIFCTPCHSELGNGQGMIVQRGFPEPPSYYVERLLKAPTLYFVDVIAKGHGTMYSYASRVPPADRWAIAAYIRALQKSQNASAEDLAGAKTEAAP
;
A
#
# COMPACT_ATOMS: atom_id res chain seq x y z
N MET A 1 21.43 -10.88 -40.69
CA MET A 1 20.48 -11.57 -39.80
C MET A 1 21.31 -12.47 -38.91
N SER A 2 21.54 -12.08 -37.65
CA SER A 2 22.45 -12.79 -36.76
C SER A 2 21.82 -14.10 -36.30
N ASP A 3 22.45 -15.23 -36.62
CA ASP A 3 22.09 -16.55 -36.11
C ASP A 3 22.32 -16.59 -34.59
N GLN A 4 21.25 -16.36 -33.82
CA GLN A 4 21.25 -16.67 -32.39
C GLN A 4 21.01 -18.18 -32.23
N PRO A 5 21.92 -18.93 -31.57
CA PRO A 5 21.69 -20.33 -31.29
C PRO A 5 20.44 -20.49 -30.42
N LYS A 6 19.49 -21.31 -30.89
CA LYS A 6 18.24 -21.60 -30.19
C LYS A 6 18.53 -22.22 -28.82
N GLN A 7 18.07 -21.52 -27.79
CA GLN A 7 17.83 -21.92 -26.40
C GLN A 7 18.53 -23.21 -25.95
N ARG A 8 19.56 -23.07 -25.09
CA ARG A 8 19.98 -24.17 -24.22
C ARG A 8 18.79 -24.56 -23.35
N THR A 9 18.32 -25.80 -23.51
CA THR A 9 17.28 -26.39 -22.67
C THR A 9 17.76 -26.33 -21.23
N TYR A 10 17.07 -25.56 -20.39
CA TYR A 10 17.36 -25.52 -18.96
C TYR A 10 17.11 -26.91 -18.39
N SER A 11 18.18 -27.57 -17.95
CA SER A 11 18.10 -28.82 -17.19
C SER A 11 18.18 -28.42 -15.72
N PRO A 12 17.08 -28.46 -14.96
CA PRO A 12 17.16 -28.19 -13.53
C PRO A 12 18.04 -29.26 -12.91
N LEU A 13 19.12 -28.84 -12.25
CA LEU A 13 19.90 -29.73 -11.38
C LEU A 13 18.94 -30.20 -10.28
N VAL A 14 18.50 -31.44 -10.40
CA VAL A 14 17.53 -32.05 -9.49
C VAL A 14 18.23 -32.29 -8.15
N GLY A 15 17.89 -31.44 -7.17
CA GLY A 15 18.23 -31.58 -5.77
C GLY A 15 17.92 -30.29 -5.02
N PRO A 16 17.46 -30.32 -3.75
CA PRO A 16 17.38 -29.11 -2.96
C PRO A 16 18.79 -28.50 -2.89
N ALA A 17 18.93 -27.24 -3.29
CA ALA A 17 20.20 -26.53 -3.18
C ALA A 17 20.66 -26.56 -1.72
N GLN A 18 21.84 -27.11 -1.47
CA GLN A 18 22.44 -27.12 -0.14
C GLN A 18 22.79 -25.68 0.22
N THR A 19 22.28 -25.19 1.35
CA THR A 19 22.67 -23.88 1.90
C THR A 19 24.15 -23.93 2.32
N PRO A 20 25.02 -23.06 1.79
CA PRO A 20 26.41 -22.96 2.21
C PRO A 20 26.54 -22.69 3.72
N PRO A 21 27.63 -23.12 4.37
CA PRO A 21 27.81 -23.00 5.82
C PRO A 21 27.82 -21.57 6.36
N ASP A 22 28.00 -20.55 5.50
CA ASP A 22 28.10 -19.14 5.88
C ASP A 22 26.93 -18.26 5.42
N VAL A 23 25.77 -18.85 5.10
CA VAL A 23 24.57 -18.05 4.81
C VAL A 23 23.92 -17.54 6.09
N VAL A 24 23.85 -16.21 6.23
CA VAL A 24 23.03 -15.57 7.26
C VAL A 24 21.56 -15.69 6.86
N SER A 25 20.76 -16.33 7.72
CA SER A 25 19.30 -16.32 7.58
C SER A 25 18.80 -14.89 7.79
N PHE A 26 18.20 -14.28 6.77
CA PHE A 26 17.42 -13.07 6.97
C PHE A 26 16.18 -13.45 7.78
N LEU A 27 16.22 -13.19 9.08
CA LEU A 27 15.04 -13.28 9.92
C LEU A 27 14.13 -12.12 9.52
N TYR A 28 13.19 -12.40 8.63
CA TYR A 28 12.12 -11.49 8.30
C TYR A 28 11.23 -11.35 9.55
N SER A 29 11.38 -10.25 10.26
CA SER A 29 10.44 -9.87 11.31
C SER A 29 9.21 -9.29 10.62
N GLU A 30 8.03 -9.84 10.91
CA GLU A 30 6.75 -9.24 10.53
C GLU A 30 6.73 -7.80 11.05
N PRO A 31 6.65 -6.79 10.15
CA PRO A 31 6.73 -5.41 10.58
C PRO A 31 5.49 -5.07 11.41
N THR A 32 5.70 -4.88 12.71
CA THR A 32 4.69 -4.37 13.64
C THR A 32 4.24 -2.98 13.25
N ALA A 33 2.98 -2.66 13.55
CA ALA A 33 2.41 -1.35 13.27
C ALA A 33 3.24 -0.25 13.98
N PRO A 34 3.77 0.75 13.24
CA PRO A 34 4.49 1.86 13.85
C PRO A 34 3.53 2.77 14.64
N PRO A 35 4.05 3.57 15.59
CA PRO A 35 3.23 4.55 16.29
C PRO A 35 2.64 5.56 15.30
N LEU A 36 1.37 5.91 15.49
CA LEU A 36 0.70 6.92 14.67
C LEU A 36 1.25 8.31 15.03
N THR A 37 1.99 8.90 14.11
CA THR A 37 2.59 10.24 14.24
C THR A 37 2.28 11.06 12.99
N LEU A 38 2.36 12.38 13.09
CA LEU A 38 2.17 13.27 11.94
C LEU A 38 3.17 12.94 10.82
N ALA A 39 4.45 12.72 11.16
CA ALA A 39 5.48 12.34 10.20
C ALA A 39 5.15 11.04 9.46
N LEU A 40 4.53 10.05 10.14
CA LEU A 40 4.07 8.83 9.49
C LEU A 40 2.95 9.12 8.47
N ILE A 41 1.99 9.99 8.83
CA ILE A 41 0.87 10.37 7.96
C ILE A 41 1.38 11.14 6.74
N GLU A 42 2.29 12.11 6.92
CA GLU A 42 2.90 12.89 5.84
C GLU A 42 3.70 11.99 4.89
N ARG A 43 4.47 11.05 5.44
CA ARG A 43 5.13 10.01 4.65
C ARG A 43 4.11 9.17 3.88
N GLY A 44 3.02 8.79 4.53
CA GLY A 44 1.92 8.06 3.92
C GLY A 44 1.29 8.81 2.76
N GLN A 45 1.02 10.11 2.92
CA GLN A 45 0.49 10.98 1.87
C GLN A 45 1.42 11.02 0.68
N GLN A 46 2.72 11.26 0.91
CA GLN A 46 3.72 11.28 -0.17
C GLN A 46 3.70 9.97 -0.96
N ARG A 47 3.69 8.83 -0.28
CA ARG A 47 3.71 7.51 -0.92
C ARG A 47 2.38 7.17 -1.61
N PHE A 48 1.26 7.55 -1.02
CA PHE A 48 -0.06 7.40 -1.63
C PHE A 48 -0.17 8.18 -2.95
N ARG A 49 0.32 9.42 -2.98
CA ARG A 49 0.36 10.24 -4.21
C ARG A 49 1.20 9.65 -5.32
N ILE A 50 2.28 8.94 -4.98
CA ILE A 50 3.16 8.32 -5.97
C ILE A 50 2.54 7.04 -6.54
N PHE A 51 1.97 6.19 -5.69
CA PHE A 51 1.60 4.82 -6.08
C PHE A 51 0.11 4.56 -6.22
N CYS A 52 -0.74 5.30 -5.51
CA CYS A 52 -2.14 4.94 -5.31
C CYS A 52 -3.11 5.85 -6.09
N THR A 53 -2.82 7.14 -6.20
CA THR A 53 -3.71 8.14 -6.81
C THR A 53 -4.05 7.91 -8.29
N PRO A 54 -3.19 7.29 -9.14
CA PRO A 54 -3.58 7.00 -10.52
C PRO A 54 -4.87 6.16 -10.63
N CYS A 55 -5.11 5.28 -9.66
CA CYS A 55 -6.30 4.42 -9.58
C CYS A 55 -7.31 4.92 -8.54
N HIS A 56 -6.86 5.28 -7.34
CA HIS A 56 -7.74 5.58 -6.20
C HIS A 56 -8.14 7.05 -6.07
N SER A 57 -7.60 7.94 -6.90
CA SER A 57 -7.68 9.41 -6.81
C SER A 57 -7.02 9.99 -5.56
N GLU A 58 -6.76 11.30 -5.55
CA GLU A 58 -6.29 12.03 -4.36
C GLU A 58 -7.31 11.99 -3.22
N LEU A 59 -8.60 11.94 -3.57
CA LEU A 59 -9.70 11.88 -2.61
C LEU A 59 -9.99 10.45 -2.16
N GLY A 60 -9.29 9.42 -2.63
CA GLY A 60 -9.53 8.05 -2.19
C GLY A 60 -10.90 7.48 -2.57
N ASN A 61 -11.60 8.11 -3.51
CA ASN A 61 -12.96 7.74 -3.92
C ASN A 61 -13.01 6.72 -5.07
N GLY A 62 -11.86 6.23 -5.54
CA GLY A 62 -11.78 5.24 -6.62
C GLY A 62 -11.77 5.84 -8.03
N GLN A 63 -11.88 7.16 -8.18
CA GLN A 63 -12.05 7.82 -9.48
C GLN A 63 -10.72 8.34 -10.07
N GLY A 64 -9.65 7.57 -9.95
CA GLY A 64 -8.34 7.93 -10.46
C GLY A 64 -8.30 8.09 -11.99
N MET A 65 -7.28 8.76 -12.50
CA MET A 65 -7.15 9.08 -13.93
C MET A 65 -7.19 7.85 -14.85
N ILE A 66 -6.73 6.68 -14.41
CA ILE A 66 -6.78 5.48 -15.26
C ILE A 66 -8.19 4.87 -15.32
N VAL A 67 -8.99 5.05 -14.26
CA VAL A 67 -10.39 4.58 -14.22
C VAL A 67 -11.22 5.36 -15.22
N GLN A 68 -10.98 6.67 -15.33
CA GLN A 68 -11.56 7.54 -16.37
C GLN A 68 -11.18 7.11 -17.80
N ARG A 69 -10.18 6.22 -17.95
CA ARG A 69 -9.72 5.68 -19.23
C ARG A 69 -10.12 4.21 -19.43
N GLY A 70 -11.06 3.70 -18.63
CA GLY A 70 -11.66 2.38 -18.81
C GLY A 70 -11.07 1.26 -17.95
N PHE A 71 -10.15 1.56 -17.02
CA PHE A 71 -9.74 0.56 -16.02
C PHE A 71 -10.85 0.33 -14.98
N PRO A 72 -10.94 -0.89 -14.40
CA PRO A 72 -11.91 -1.18 -13.35
C PRO A 72 -11.78 -0.21 -12.16
N GLU A 73 -12.91 0.32 -11.71
CA GLU A 73 -12.98 1.24 -10.57
C GLU A 73 -12.69 0.49 -9.25
N PRO A 74 -11.65 0.90 -8.49
CA PRO A 74 -11.46 0.40 -7.13
C PRO A 74 -12.57 0.89 -6.20
N PRO A 75 -12.91 0.14 -5.12
CA PRO A 75 -13.87 0.62 -4.15
C PRO A 75 -13.39 1.91 -3.49
N SER A 76 -14.32 2.86 -3.31
CA SER A 76 -14.09 4.04 -2.47
C SER A 76 -13.71 3.64 -1.05
N TYR A 77 -12.70 4.30 -0.45
CA TYR A 77 -12.28 4.02 0.92
C TYR A 77 -13.35 4.35 1.97
N TYR A 78 -14.43 5.03 1.58
CA TYR A 78 -15.50 5.48 2.47
C TYR A 78 -16.67 4.51 2.58
N VAL A 79 -16.64 3.39 1.86
CA VAL A 79 -17.68 2.36 2.02
C VAL A 79 -17.58 1.70 3.39
N GLU A 80 -18.72 1.37 3.99
CA GLU A 80 -18.85 0.85 5.35
C GLU A 80 -17.90 -0.32 5.65
N ARG A 81 -17.77 -1.25 4.71
CA ARG A 81 -16.87 -2.40 4.83
C ARG A 81 -15.40 -1.98 5.04
N LEU A 82 -14.94 -0.95 4.33
CA LEU A 82 -13.54 -0.47 4.40
C LEU A 82 -13.30 0.47 5.58
N LEU A 83 -14.33 1.18 6.05
CA LEU A 83 -14.26 1.90 7.32
C LEU A 83 -14.04 0.93 8.49
N LYS A 84 -14.80 -0.17 8.51
CA LYS A 84 -14.74 -1.22 9.54
C LYS A 84 -13.57 -2.21 9.40
N ALA A 85 -12.94 -2.29 8.23
CA ALA A 85 -11.79 -3.17 8.04
C ALA A 85 -10.66 -2.79 9.01
N PRO A 86 -9.80 -3.72 9.49
CA PRO A 86 -8.63 -3.37 10.30
C PRO A 86 -7.56 -2.66 9.46
N THR A 87 -6.68 -1.85 10.05
CA THR A 87 -5.62 -1.14 9.29
C THR A 87 -4.67 -2.10 8.57
N LEU A 88 -4.42 -3.27 9.17
CA LEU A 88 -3.64 -4.34 8.57
C LEU A 88 -4.21 -4.80 7.22
N TYR A 89 -5.53 -4.73 7.00
CA TYR A 89 -6.14 -5.09 5.73
C TYR A 89 -5.54 -4.27 4.57
N PHE A 90 -5.36 -2.96 4.75
CA PHE A 90 -4.76 -2.12 3.71
C PHE A 90 -3.29 -2.46 3.46
N VAL A 91 -2.54 -2.76 4.53
CA VAL A 91 -1.13 -3.20 4.44
C VAL A 91 -1.03 -4.49 3.64
N ASP A 92 -1.90 -5.46 3.94
CA ASP A 92 -1.98 -6.73 3.24
C ASP A 92 -2.38 -6.57 1.79
N VAL A 93 -3.38 -5.74 1.47
CA VAL A 93 -3.79 -5.46 0.09
C VAL A 93 -2.65 -4.84 -0.70
N ILE A 94 -1.89 -3.90 -0.13
CA ILE A 94 -0.71 -3.31 -0.81
C ILE A 94 0.36 -4.38 -1.04
N ALA A 95 0.60 -5.25 -0.05
CA ALA A 95 1.63 -6.29 -0.13
C ALA A 95 1.26 -7.43 -1.09
N LYS A 96 0.02 -7.89 -1.09
CA LYS A 96 -0.41 -9.14 -1.74
C LYS A 96 -1.28 -8.89 -2.98
N GLY A 97 -1.80 -7.68 -3.16
CA GLY A 97 -2.84 -7.38 -4.14
C GLY A 97 -4.23 -7.82 -3.64
N HIS A 98 -5.28 -7.42 -4.35
CA HIS A 98 -6.65 -7.81 -4.06
C HIS A 98 -7.56 -7.59 -5.27
N GLY A 99 -8.31 -8.61 -5.68
CA GLY A 99 -9.13 -8.55 -6.88
C GLY A 99 -8.27 -8.22 -8.11
N THR A 100 -8.59 -7.11 -8.78
CA THR A 100 -7.84 -6.59 -9.94
C THR A 100 -6.61 -5.75 -9.56
N MET A 101 -6.44 -5.40 -8.28
CA MET A 101 -5.28 -4.65 -7.81
C MET A 101 -4.06 -5.57 -7.69
N TYR A 102 -3.01 -5.27 -8.45
CA TYR A 102 -1.73 -5.97 -8.36
C TYR A 102 -1.04 -5.78 -7.00
N SER A 103 -0.14 -6.69 -6.66
CA SER A 103 0.81 -6.47 -5.55
C SER A 103 1.75 -5.31 -5.84
N TYR A 104 2.00 -4.50 -4.81
CA TYR A 104 2.99 -3.43 -4.80
C TYR A 104 4.21 -3.77 -3.93
N ALA A 105 4.39 -5.02 -3.51
CA ALA A 105 5.42 -5.40 -2.54
C ALA A 105 6.85 -5.05 -2.99
N SER A 106 7.14 -5.14 -4.28
CA SER A 106 8.45 -4.79 -4.87
C SER A 106 8.69 -3.28 -5.00
N ARG A 107 7.64 -2.46 -4.91
CA ARG A 107 7.69 -1.01 -5.12
C ARG A 107 7.50 -0.21 -3.84
N VAL A 108 6.76 -0.76 -2.88
CA VAL A 108 6.43 -0.13 -1.61
C VAL A 108 7.05 -0.98 -0.49
N PRO A 109 8.12 -0.50 0.18
CA PRO A 109 8.72 -1.18 1.32
C PRO A 109 7.72 -1.35 2.47
N PRO A 110 7.88 -2.36 3.35
CA PRO A 110 6.88 -2.66 4.39
C PRO A 110 6.53 -1.47 5.30
N ALA A 111 7.51 -0.66 5.72
CA ALA A 111 7.27 0.55 6.51
C ALA A 111 6.39 1.58 5.79
N ASP A 112 6.60 1.77 4.48
CA ASP A 112 5.80 2.69 3.67
C ASP A 112 4.37 2.17 3.45
N ARG A 113 4.13 0.85 3.51
CA ARG A 113 2.76 0.28 3.45
C ARG A 113 1.94 0.68 4.68
N TRP A 114 2.56 0.63 5.86
CA TRP A 114 1.96 1.13 7.10
C TRP A 114 1.70 2.63 7.05
N ALA A 115 2.64 3.41 6.52
CA ALA A 115 2.46 4.85 6.34
C ALA A 115 1.27 5.16 5.41
N ILE A 116 1.18 4.48 4.26
CA ILE A 116 0.04 4.62 3.34
C ILE A 116 -1.27 4.24 4.03
N ALA A 117 -1.30 3.13 4.78
CA ALA A 117 -2.49 2.70 5.51
C ALA A 117 -2.92 3.74 6.57
N ALA A 118 -1.96 4.36 7.27
CA ALA A 118 -2.23 5.46 8.19
C ALA A 118 -2.83 6.68 7.46
N TYR A 119 -2.32 7.02 6.28
CA TYR A 119 -2.88 8.11 5.47
C TYR A 119 -4.29 7.81 4.97
N ILE A 120 -4.60 6.56 4.59
CA ILE A 120 -5.97 6.13 4.25
C ILE A 120 -6.92 6.36 5.43
N ARG A 121 -6.48 6.11 6.67
CA ARG A 121 -7.28 6.43 7.87
C ARG A 121 -7.49 7.92 8.05
N ALA A 122 -6.47 8.72 7.80
CA ALA A 122 -6.60 10.17 7.83
C ALA A 122 -7.63 10.67 6.79
N LEU A 123 -7.62 10.11 5.57
CA LEU A 123 -8.63 10.40 4.54
C LEU A 123 -10.04 10.00 5.00
N GLN A 124 -10.21 8.78 5.53
CA GLN A 124 -11.49 8.32 6.08
C GLN A 124 -12.01 9.25 7.17
N LYS A 125 -11.14 9.71 8.09
CA LYS A 125 -11.52 10.66 9.12
C LYS A 125 -11.86 12.04 8.54
N SER A 126 -11.10 12.53 7.56
CA SER A 126 -11.35 13.82 6.90
C SER A 126 -12.73 13.89 6.22
N GLN A 127 -13.16 12.81 5.58
CA GLN A 127 -14.45 12.78 4.88
C GLN A 127 -15.64 12.51 5.79
N ASN A 128 -15.40 11.92 6.96
CA ASN A 128 -16.44 11.58 7.94
C ASN A 128 -16.30 12.37 9.26
N ALA A 129 -15.64 13.53 9.23
CA ALA A 129 -15.41 14.33 10.43
C ALA A 129 -16.75 14.80 11.03
N SER A 130 -16.95 14.57 12.34
CA SER A 130 -18.13 15.05 13.03
C SER A 130 -18.03 16.56 13.34
N ALA A 131 -19.15 17.19 13.68
CA ALA A 131 -19.13 18.58 14.15
C ALA A 131 -18.26 18.76 15.41
N GLU A 132 -18.12 17.72 16.22
CA GLU A 132 -17.31 17.71 17.43
C GLU A 132 -15.81 17.62 17.10
N ASP A 133 -15.42 16.81 16.10
CA ASP A 133 -14.04 16.77 15.59
C ASP A 133 -13.59 18.15 15.10
N LEU A 134 -14.49 18.88 14.42
CA LEU A 134 -14.23 20.24 13.92
C LEU A 134 -14.17 21.29 15.04
N ALA A 135 -14.91 21.09 16.13
CA ALA A 135 -14.85 21.97 17.30
C ALA A 135 -13.54 21.76 18.08
N GLY A 136 -13.09 20.50 18.23
CA GLY A 136 -11.79 20.18 18.83
C GLY A 136 -10.62 20.78 18.05
N ALA A 137 -10.61 20.64 16.72
CA ALA A 137 -9.56 21.18 15.86
C ALA A 137 -9.42 22.71 15.93
N LYS A 138 -10.51 23.45 16.16
CA LYS A 138 -10.47 24.92 16.34
C LYS A 138 -9.85 25.35 17.67
N THR A 139 -9.85 24.47 18.67
CA THR A 139 -9.37 24.81 20.03
C THR A 139 -7.85 24.62 20.14
N GLU A 140 -7.26 23.70 19.38
CA GLU A 140 -5.80 23.49 19.30
C GLU A 140 -5.09 24.46 18.34
N ALA A 141 -5.84 25.18 17.49
CA ALA A 141 -5.31 26.10 16.49
C ALA A 141 -5.25 27.58 16.95
N ALA A 142 -5.46 27.86 18.23
CA ALA A 142 -5.32 29.20 18.82
C ALA A 142 -3.92 29.37 19.46
N PRO A 143 -3.32 30.57 19.36
CA PRO A 143 -1.98 30.81 18.80
C PRO A 143 -0.79 30.40 19.67
#